data_AF-H2XUI8-F1
#
_entry.id   AF-H2XUI8-F1
#
_cell.length_a   1.000
_cell.length_b   1.000
_cell.length_c   1.000
_cell.angle_alpha   90.00
_cell.angle_beta   90.00
_cell.angle_gamma   90.00
#
_symmetry.space_group_name_H-M   'P 1'
#
loop_
_entity.id
_entity.type
_entity.pdbx_description
1 polymer ?
#
loop_
_entity_poly.entity_id
_entity_poly.type
_entity_poly.pdbx_seq_one_letter_code
_entity_poly.pdbx_strand_id
1 'polypeptide(L)'
;MSKNALIFPTSLSYRASINELITLNMIQAQRMPIDELVWYHLLNYASPRRLAVGQLQLNIQSAKKEDSGPYLIFFPVNNPIRRVLLQALTRVVVRNCIADMFGENCDQVCPSCENGGICDDVSGNCICPPGFSGIICTLECPKAKYGEGCMHDCHCQS
;
A
#
# COMPACT_ATOMS: atom_id res chain seq x y z
N MET A 1 12.82 -0.48 -7.81
CA MET A 1 12.87 -1.95 -7.60
C MET A 1 13.88 -2.56 -8.55
N SER A 2 14.46 -3.71 -8.21
CA SER A 2 15.42 -4.40 -9.10
C SER A 2 14.71 -4.94 -10.34
N LYS A 3 15.31 -4.80 -11.52
CA LYS A 3 14.78 -5.36 -12.78
C LYS A 3 14.71 -6.90 -12.76
N ASN A 4 15.49 -7.53 -11.88
CA ASN A 4 15.58 -8.99 -11.76
C ASN A 4 14.87 -9.51 -10.49
N ALA A 5 13.97 -8.72 -9.90
CA ALA A 5 13.12 -9.20 -8.82
C ALA A 5 12.20 -10.32 -9.33
N LEU A 6 11.91 -11.28 -8.46
CA LEU A 6 11.04 -12.42 -8.76
C LEU A 6 9.69 -12.30 -8.05
N ILE A 7 9.63 -11.47 -7.01
CA ILE A 7 8.47 -11.20 -6.19
C ILE A 7 8.10 -9.73 -6.30
N PHE A 8 6.83 -9.45 -6.54
CA PHE A 8 6.30 -8.10 -6.74
C PHE A 8 5.06 -7.90 -5.90
N PRO A 9 4.84 -6.71 -5.33
CA PRO A 9 3.61 -6.44 -4.59
C PRO A 9 2.46 -6.21 -5.56
N THR A 10 1.25 -6.65 -5.21
CA THR A 10 0.06 -6.33 -6.02
C THR A 10 -0.34 -4.86 -5.91
N SER A 11 0.08 -4.19 -4.84
CA SER A 11 -0.06 -2.75 -4.66
C SER A 11 1.22 -2.11 -4.11
N LEU A 12 1.56 -0.93 -4.63
CA LEU A 12 2.64 -0.12 -4.10
C LEU A 12 2.27 0.55 -2.77
N SER A 13 0.98 0.65 -2.46
CA SER A 13 0.47 1.20 -1.21
C SER A 13 -0.76 0.43 -0.74
N TYR A 14 -0.73 -0.05 0.50
CA TYR A 14 -1.89 -0.59 1.21
C TYR A 14 -2.34 0.45 2.23
N ARG A 15 -3.65 0.72 2.26
CA ARG A 15 -4.27 1.69 3.16
C ARG A 15 -5.31 0.96 3.99
N ALA A 16 -5.37 1.30 5.27
CA ALA A 16 -6.33 0.77 6.21
C ALA A 16 -6.57 1.77 7.35
N SER A 17 -7.66 1.56 8.07
CA SER A 17 -7.93 2.21 9.34
C SER A 17 -7.39 1.38 10.51
N ILE A 18 -7.26 1.99 11.70
CA ILE A 18 -6.89 1.22 12.89
C ILE A 18 -7.87 0.06 13.13
N ASN A 19 -7.35 -1.02 13.72
CA ASN A 19 -8.06 -2.27 14.03
C ASN A 19 -8.52 -3.11 12.82
N GLU A 20 -8.30 -2.65 11.59
CA GLU A 20 -8.59 -3.45 10.40
C GLU A 20 -7.52 -4.54 10.15
N LEU A 21 -7.89 -5.53 9.35
CA LEU A 21 -6.97 -6.52 8.80
C LEU A 21 -6.33 -5.98 7.52
N ILE A 22 -5.01 -5.96 7.47
CA ILE A 22 -4.27 -5.64 6.24
C ILE A 22 -3.70 -6.93 5.67
N THR A 23 -4.00 -7.21 4.39
CA THR A 23 -3.44 -8.34 3.65
C THR A 23 -2.50 -7.83 2.56
N LEU A 24 -1.20 -7.90 2.82
CA LEU A 24 -0.17 -7.54 1.86
C LEU A 24 0.03 -8.71 0.90
N ASN A 25 -0.37 -8.52 -0.35
CA ASN A 25 -0.38 -9.56 -1.37
C ASN A 25 0.81 -9.41 -2.30
N MET A 26 1.47 -10.53 -2.59
CA MET A 26 2.57 -10.59 -3.53
C MET A 26 2.26 -11.55 -4.67
N ILE A 27 2.82 -11.26 -5.83
CA ILE A 27 2.82 -12.13 -6.99
C ILE A 27 4.24 -12.54 -7.33
N GLN A 28 4.36 -13.72 -7.93
CA GLN A 28 5.61 -14.29 -8.34
C GLN A 28 5.69 -14.32 -9.87
N ALA A 29 6.76 -13.77 -10.45
CA ALA A 29 6.90 -13.66 -11.91
C ALA A 29 7.24 -14.98 -12.62
N GLN A 30 7.79 -15.98 -11.90
CA GLN A 30 8.18 -17.27 -12.46
C GLN A 30 7.92 -18.39 -11.45
N ARG A 31 7.44 -19.57 -11.87
CA ARG A 31 7.30 -20.77 -11.01
C ARG A 31 8.67 -21.32 -10.60
N MET A 32 9.37 -20.61 -9.75
CA MET A 32 10.57 -21.09 -9.07
C MET A 32 10.22 -21.41 -7.60
N PRO A 33 10.79 -22.46 -7.01
CA PRO A 33 10.58 -22.73 -5.59
C PRO A 33 11.10 -21.54 -4.77
N ILE A 34 10.19 -20.92 -4.01
CA ILE A 34 10.53 -19.91 -3.02
C ILE A 34 10.50 -20.61 -1.66
N ASP A 35 11.70 -20.90 -1.18
CA ASP A 35 11.90 -21.61 0.08
C ASP A 35 11.41 -20.74 1.25
N GLU A 36 11.72 -19.44 1.22
CA GLU A 36 11.37 -18.50 2.29
C GLU A 36 11.37 -17.05 1.78
N LEU A 37 10.44 -16.25 2.31
CA LEU A 37 10.44 -14.78 2.20
C LEU A 37 10.52 -14.16 3.59
N VAL A 38 11.34 -13.12 3.70
CA VAL A 38 11.49 -12.36 4.94
C VAL A 38 11.01 -10.93 4.73
N TRP A 39 10.08 -10.50 5.58
CA TRP A 39 9.50 -9.17 5.57
C TRP A 39 10.12 -8.31 6.66
N TYR A 40 10.56 -7.12 6.28
CA TYR A 40 11.12 -6.12 7.17
C TYR A 40 10.26 -4.86 7.15
N HIS A 41 9.86 -4.40 8.34
CA HIS A 41 9.31 -3.06 8.50
C HIS A 41 10.47 -2.08 8.71
N LEU A 42 10.67 -1.14 7.77
CA LEU A 42 11.82 -0.23 7.77
C LEU A 42 11.87 0.74 8.96
N LEU A 43 10.77 0.91 9.70
CA LEU A 43 10.75 1.74 10.90
C LEU A 43 10.84 0.90 12.19
N ASN A 44 10.74 -0.43 12.09
CA ASN A 44 10.82 -1.36 13.22
C ASN A 44 11.55 -2.65 12.79
N TYR A 45 12.87 -2.56 12.66
CA TYR A 45 13.72 -3.67 12.21
C TYR A 45 13.91 -4.80 13.23
N ALA A 46 13.45 -4.62 14.47
CA ALA A 46 13.81 -5.49 15.59
C ALA A 46 13.31 -6.94 15.42
N SER A 47 12.24 -7.16 14.65
CA SER A 47 11.62 -8.48 14.46
C SER A 47 11.09 -8.67 13.03
N PRO A 48 11.90 -9.24 12.11
CA PRO A 48 11.42 -9.57 10.77
C PRO A 48 10.35 -10.67 10.80
N ARG A 49 9.36 -10.58 9.92
CA ARG A 49 8.34 -11.62 9.78
C ARG A 49 8.76 -12.62 8.71
N ARG A 50 8.97 -13.87 9.11
CA ARG A 50 9.27 -15.00 8.21
C ARG A 50 7.98 -15.71 7.87
N LEU A 51 7.74 -15.94 6.58
CA LEU A 51 6.56 -16.65 6.12
C LEU A 51 6.89 -18.09 5.75
N ALA A 52 5.87 -18.97 5.79
CA ALA A 52 6.02 -20.36 5.38
C ALA A 52 6.33 -20.49 3.88
N VAL A 53 6.85 -21.65 3.49
CA VAL A 53 7.15 -21.99 2.09
C VAL A 53 5.92 -21.74 1.20
N GLY A 54 6.10 -20.99 0.12
CA GLY A 54 5.03 -20.70 -0.84
C GLY A 54 3.99 -19.66 -0.38
N GLN A 55 4.14 -19.11 0.83
CA GLN A 55 3.24 -18.05 1.31
C GLN A 55 3.62 -16.69 0.72
N LEU A 56 2.73 -16.13 -0.10
CA LEU A 56 2.89 -14.83 -0.77
C LEU A 56 2.07 -13.71 -0.13
N GLN A 57 1.54 -13.94 1.08
CA GLN A 57 0.67 -13.00 1.78
C GLN A 57 1.13 -12.80 3.21
N LEU A 58 1.24 -11.53 3.63
CA LEU A 58 1.45 -11.14 5.02
C LEU A 58 0.19 -10.48 5.57
N ASN A 59 -0.31 -11.01 6.69
CA ASN A 59 -1.48 -10.49 7.38
C ASN A 59 -1.04 -9.68 8.61
N ILE A 60 -1.50 -8.43 8.70
CA ILE A 60 -1.39 -7.58 9.88
C ILE A 60 -2.78 -7.53 10.50
N GLN A 61 -2.94 -8.25 11.61
CA GLN A 61 -4.18 -8.27 12.38
C GLN A 61 -4.27 -7.02 13.24
N SER A 62 -5.45 -6.41 13.32
CA SER A 62 -5.72 -5.25 14.16
C SER A 62 -4.69 -4.14 13.98
N ALA A 63 -4.65 -3.57 12.77
CA ALA A 63 -3.65 -2.60 12.37
C ALA A 63 -3.53 -1.42 13.33
N LYS A 64 -2.29 -0.98 13.57
CA LYS A 64 -1.97 0.17 14.40
C LYS A 64 -1.19 1.21 13.62
N LYS A 65 -1.14 2.43 14.13
CA LYS A 65 -0.40 3.52 13.47
C LYS A 65 1.08 3.18 13.27
N GLU A 66 1.67 2.50 14.25
CA GLU A 66 3.05 2.00 14.24
C GLU A 66 3.34 0.94 13.15
N ASP A 67 2.31 0.29 12.57
CA ASP A 67 2.45 -0.56 11.39
C ASP A 67 2.57 0.26 10.09
N SER A 68 2.43 1.59 10.14
CA SER A 68 2.62 2.44 8.97
C SER A 68 4.09 2.54 8.62
N GLY A 69 4.40 2.38 7.35
CA GLY A 69 5.75 2.53 6.86
C GLY A 69 6.03 1.67 5.65
N PRO A 70 7.28 1.69 5.17
CA PRO A 70 7.67 0.87 4.05
C PRO A 70 8.06 -0.54 4.53
N TYR A 71 7.48 -1.53 3.86
CA TYR A 71 7.76 -2.95 4.05
C TYR A 71 8.64 -3.44 2.90
N LEU A 72 9.81 -3.96 3.25
CA LEU A 72 10.74 -4.56 2.32
C LEU A 72 10.67 -6.08 2.40
N ILE A 73 10.72 -6.72 1.23
CA ILE A 73 10.70 -8.17 1.10
C ILE A 73 12.06 -8.61 0.57
N PHE A 74 12.72 -9.48 1.32
CA PHE A 74 14.04 -10.00 0.98
C PHE A 74 14.03 -11.53 0.86
N PHE A 75 15.00 -12.04 0.09
CA PHE A 75 15.41 -13.43 0.20
C PHE A 75 16.46 -13.62 1.30
N PRO A 76 16.51 -14.79 1.97
CA PRO A 76 17.56 -15.10 2.94
C PRO A 76 18.96 -15.06 2.31
N VAL A 77 19.93 -14.54 3.07
CA VAL A 77 21.32 -14.29 2.61
C VAL A 77 22.07 -15.57 2.21
N ASN A 78 21.68 -16.74 2.74
CA ASN A 78 22.35 -18.01 2.49
C ASN A 78 21.89 -18.73 1.21
N ASN A 79 21.19 -18.06 0.29
CA ASN A 79 20.72 -18.68 -0.94
C ASN A 79 21.67 -18.39 -2.13
N PRO A 80 22.47 -19.38 -2.58
CA PRO A 80 23.52 -19.17 -3.60
C PRO A 80 22.97 -18.87 -5.01
N ILE A 81 21.67 -19.04 -5.25
CA ILE A 81 21.03 -18.81 -6.56
C ILE A 81 20.49 -17.37 -6.67
N ARG A 82 20.31 -16.66 -5.56
CA ARG A 82 19.56 -15.40 -5.49
C ARG A 82 20.49 -14.18 -5.46
N ARG A 83 20.96 -13.73 -6.63
CA ARG A 83 21.84 -12.54 -6.80
C ARG A 83 21.22 -11.20 -6.36
N VAL A 84 19.91 -11.16 -6.09
CA VAL A 84 19.17 -9.95 -5.68
C VAL A 84 18.57 -10.18 -4.30
N LEU A 85 19.02 -9.40 -3.31
CA LEU A 85 18.51 -9.49 -1.95
C LEU A 85 17.12 -8.87 -1.81
N LEU A 86 16.95 -7.63 -2.28
CA LEU A 86 15.67 -6.92 -2.21
C LEU A 86 14.74 -7.30 -3.37
N GLN A 87 13.60 -7.88 -3.05
CA GLN A 87 12.62 -8.31 -4.03
C GLN A 87 11.54 -7.25 -4.26
N ALA A 88 10.96 -6.75 -3.18
CA ALA A 88 9.84 -5.84 -3.27
C ALA A 88 9.82 -4.81 -2.14
N LEU A 89 9.09 -3.73 -2.41
CA LEU A 89 8.84 -2.62 -1.53
C LEU A 89 7.37 -2.25 -1.67
N THR A 90 6.63 -2.25 -0.57
CA THR A 90 5.27 -1.71 -0.51
C THR A 90 5.15 -0.79 0.69
N ARG A 91 4.26 0.20 0.64
CA ARG A 91 4.00 1.11 1.75
C ARG A 91 2.68 0.73 2.42
N VAL A 92 2.69 0.62 3.73
CA VAL A 92 1.48 0.55 4.55
C VAL A 92 1.19 1.94 5.12
N VAL A 93 -0.06 2.36 5.03
CA VAL A 93 -0.56 3.60 5.63
C VAL A 93 -1.77 3.26 6.46
N VAL A 94 -1.63 3.38 7.77
CA VAL A 94 -2.73 3.19 8.74
C VAL A 94 -3.23 4.56 9.18
N ARG A 95 -4.54 4.79 9.04
CA ARG A 95 -5.24 6.00 9.54
C ARG A 95 -5.33 5.94 11.06
N ASN A 96 -5.40 7.08 11.73
CA ASN A 96 -5.56 7.18 13.18
C ASN A 96 -6.98 6.84 13.63
N CYS A 97 -7.97 7.02 12.75
CA CYS A 97 -9.36 6.71 13.01
C CYS A 97 -9.76 5.33 12.49
N ILE A 98 -10.83 4.78 13.07
CA ILE A 98 -11.51 3.61 12.53
C ILE A 98 -12.12 3.92 11.16
N ALA A 99 -12.62 2.89 10.47
CA ALA A 99 -13.31 3.08 9.20
C ALA A 99 -14.44 4.11 9.34
N ASP A 100 -14.63 4.89 8.27
CA ASP A 100 -15.70 5.90 8.14
C ASP A 100 -15.70 7.04 9.16
N MET A 101 -14.64 7.19 9.97
CA MET A 101 -14.49 8.29 10.91
C MET A 101 -13.30 9.19 10.58
N PHE A 102 -13.38 10.46 10.98
CA PHE A 102 -12.31 11.45 10.89
C PHE A 102 -12.38 12.47 12.04
N GLY A 103 -11.38 13.36 12.10
CA GLY A 103 -11.26 14.42 13.08
C GLY A 103 -10.26 14.07 14.18
N GLU A 104 -9.89 15.06 14.98
CA GLU A 104 -8.90 14.91 16.07
C GLU A 104 -9.29 13.78 17.06
N ASN A 105 -10.59 13.62 17.30
CA ASN A 105 -11.15 12.61 18.21
C ASN A 105 -11.84 11.44 17.49
N CYS A 106 -11.79 11.38 16.16
CA CYS A 106 -12.48 10.35 15.37
C CYS A 106 -14.00 10.26 15.64
N ASP A 107 -14.63 11.41 15.86
CA ASP A 107 -16.04 11.57 16.24
C ASP A 107 -16.91 12.10 15.09
N GLN A 108 -16.32 12.39 13.94
CA GLN A 108 -17.02 12.88 12.76
C GLN A 108 -17.05 11.79 11.68
N VAL A 109 -18.19 11.67 10.99
CA VAL A 109 -18.42 10.64 9.97
C VAL A 109 -17.92 11.12 8.61
N CYS A 110 -17.05 10.33 7.98
CA CYS A 110 -16.53 10.62 6.65
C CYS A 110 -17.66 10.76 5.62
N PRO A 111 -17.51 11.68 4.65
CA PRO A 111 -18.40 11.69 3.50
C PRO A 111 -18.23 10.42 2.66
N SER A 112 -19.28 10.02 1.93
CA SER A 112 -19.22 8.91 0.98
C SER A 112 -18.38 9.30 -0.23
N CYS A 113 -17.08 9.05 -0.17
CA CYS A 113 -16.17 9.26 -1.28
C CYS A 113 -16.42 8.23 -2.40
N GLU A 114 -16.71 8.70 -3.61
CA GLU A 114 -17.02 7.87 -4.76
C GLU A 114 -15.77 7.49 -5.57
N ASN A 115 -15.93 6.58 -6.55
CA ASN A 115 -14.88 6.17 -7.49
C ASN A 115 -13.57 5.67 -6.84
N GLY A 116 -13.65 5.14 -5.61
CA GLY A 116 -12.48 4.69 -4.85
C GLY A 116 -11.70 5.82 -4.18
N GLY A 117 -12.33 7.00 -4.01
CA GLY A 117 -11.81 8.08 -3.18
C GLY A 117 -11.67 7.66 -1.72
N ILE A 118 -10.72 8.27 -1.02
CA ILE A 118 -10.38 7.92 0.36
C ILE A 118 -10.56 9.13 1.24
N CYS A 119 -11.34 9.00 2.31
CA CYS A 119 -11.49 10.04 3.31
C CYS A 119 -10.18 10.26 4.10
N ASP A 120 -9.72 11.51 4.15
CA ASP A 120 -8.64 11.94 5.02
C ASP A 120 -9.12 11.91 6.49
N ASP A 121 -8.38 11.22 7.37
CA ASP A 121 -8.76 11.04 8.77
C ASP A 121 -8.61 12.30 9.62
N VAL A 122 -7.92 13.33 9.13
CA VAL A 122 -7.77 14.60 9.85
C VAL A 122 -8.84 15.59 9.43
N SER A 123 -8.96 15.85 8.12
CA SER A 123 -9.81 16.91 7.57
C SER A 123 -11.19 16.44 7.14
N GLY A 124 -11.40 15.14 6.91
CA GLY A 124 -12.64 14.59 6.37
C GLY A 124 -12.81 14.79 4.86
N ASN A 125 -11.86 15.43 4.18
CA ASN A 125 -11.90 15.62 2.73
C ASN A 125 -11.62 14.31 1.99
N CYS A 126 -12.28 14.10 0.85
CA CYS A 126 -11.95 12.97 0.00
C CYS A 126 -10.68 13.24 -0.82
N ILE A 127 -9.73 12.33 -0.73
CA ILE A 127 -8.56 12.25 -1.60
C ILE A 127 -8.96 11.41 -2.83
N CYS A 128 -9.07 12.08 -3.97
CA CYS A 128 -9.54 11.44 -5.20
C CYS A 128 -8.42 10.67 -5.93
N PRO A 129 -8.75 9.54 -6.55
CA PRO A 129 -7.79 8.83 -7.39
C PRO A 129 -7.50 9.62 -8.68
N PRO A 130 -6.37 9.34 -9.36
CA PRO A 130 -6.05 9.96 -10.64
C PRO A 130 -7.20 9.79 -11.64
N GLY A 131 -7.60 10.90 -12.29
CA GLY A 131 -8.72 10.92 -13.22
C GLY A 131 -10.06 11.34 -12.60
N PHE A 132 -10.13 11.56 -11.28
CA PHE A 132 -11.33 12.05 -10.61
C PHE A 132 -11.04 13.27 -9.72
N SER A 133 -12.08 14.06 -9.46
CA SER A 133 -12.04 15.30 -8.68
C SER A 133 -13.41 15.63 -8.06
N GLY A 134 -13.49 16.78 -7.40
CA GLY A 134 -14.67 17.21 -6.64
C GLY A 134 -14.60 16.77 -5.17
N ILE A 135 -15.53 17.28 -4.36
CA ILE A 135 -15.54 17.10 -2.90
C ILE A 135 -15.64 15.62 -2.50
N ILE A 136 -16.37 14.83 -3.29
CA ILE A 136 -16.58 13.39 -3.08
C ILE A 136 -16.13 12.54 -4.27
N CYS A 137 -15.24 13.05 -5.12
CA CYS A 137 -14.64 12.30 -6.23
C CYS A 137 -15.61 11.81 -7.32
N THR A 138 -16.75 12.47 -7.50
CA THR A 138 -17.74 12.13 -8.54
C THR A 138 -17.43 12.74 -9.90
N LEU A 139 -16.55 13.74 -9.97
CA LEU A 139 -16.28 14.46 -11.22
C LEU A 139 -15.10 13.83 -11.94
N GLU A 140 -15.32 13.31 -13.15
CA GLU A 140 -14.23 12.85 -14.01
C GLU A 140 -13.35 14.03 -14.48
N CYS A 141 -12.05 13.82 -14.49
CA CYS A 141 -11.11 14.77 -15.05
C CYS A 141 -11.26 14.85 -16.58
N PRO A 142 -11.00 16.03 -17.18
CA PRO A 142 -10.85 16.14 -18.62
C PRO A 142 -9.77 15.18 -19.16
N LYS A 143 -9.89 14.81 -20.44
CA LYS A 143 -8.92 13.92 -21.09
C LYS A 143 -7.49 14.42 -20.89
N ALA A 144 -6.60 13.46 -20.61
CA ALA A 144 -5.19 13.70 -20.34
C ALA A 144 -4.90 14.60 -19.13
N LYS A 145 -5.86 14.79 -18.21
CA LYS A 145 -5.65 15.50 -16.94
C LYS A 145 -5.80 14.59 -15.73
N TYR A 146 -5.08 14.92 -14.66
CA TYR A 146 -5.10 14.19 -13.40
C TYR A 146 -4.66 15.08 -12.24
N GLY A 147 -4.64 14.50 -11.03
CA GLY A 147 -4.19 15.15 -9.82
C GLY A 147 -5.29 15.99 -9.16
N GLU A 148 -4.90 16.72 -8.12
CA GLU A 148 -5.81 17.57 -7.36
C GLU A 148 -6.46 18.61 -8.28
N GLY A 149 -7.80 18.65 -8.28
CA GLY A 149 -8.57 19.52 -9.18
C GLY A 149 -8.28 19.31 -10.67
N CYS A 150 -7.73 18.16 -11.08
CA CYS A 150 -7.29 17.88 -12.45
C CYS A 150 -6.30 18.91 -13.00
N MET A 151 -5.42 19.44 -12.17
CA MET A 151 -4.50 20.52 -12.56
C MET A 151 -3.21 20.02 -13.25
N HIS A 152 -2.97 18.72 -13.32
CA HIS A 152 -1.79 18.15 -13.96
C HIS A 152 -2.13 17.53 -15.31
N ASP A 153 -1.23 17.70 -16.27
CA ASP A 153 -1.35 17.13 -17.61
C ASP A 153 -0.53 15.82 -17.71
N CYS A 154 -1.16 14.78 -18.26
CA CYS A 154 -0.48 13.53 -18.62
C CYS A 154 0.30 13.74 -19.92
N HIS A 155 1.62 13.84 -19.82
CA HIS A 155 2.51 13.79 -20.97
C HIS A 155 2.96 12.35 -21.23
N CYS A 156 2.19 11.60 -22.01
CA CYS A 156 2.70 10.35 -22.56
C CYS A 156 3.75 10.69 -23.64
N GLN A 157 5.00 10.24 -23.45
CA GLN A 157 5.95 10.17 -24.56
C GLN A 157 5.46 9.07 -25.52
N SER A 158 5.06 9.49 -26.71
CA SER A 158 4.71 8.59 -27.84
C SER A 158 5.93 7.80 -28.30
#